data_AF-A0A2Z6LV71-F1
#
_entry.id   AF-A0A2Z6LV71-F1
#
_cell.length_a   1.000
_cell.length_b   1.000
_cell.length_c   1.000
_cell.angle_alpha   90.00
_cell.angle_beta   90.00
_cell.angle_gamma   90.00
#
_symmetry.space_group_name_H-M   'P 1'
#
loop_
_entity.id
_entity.type
_entity.pdbx_description
1 polymer ?
#
loop_
_entity_poly.entity_id
_entity_poly.type
_entity_poly.pdbx_seq_one_letter_code
_entity_poly.pdbx_strand_id
1 'polypeptide(L)'
;MIKIVITLLAIDNVSISNNLEILTRRPHIAGSEANNEAAAYVVSVLTSCNILCHVTSYDVALSYPFSRSLVLTKSSSEEPPISFNLSQKVYQGDPYADVADEVVPTFHAYAKSGDIVKNAYDEGAIGVVIYSDKKDYGGGDGEAKWFPDEKWLPPSGVQVGSVYGADGDPTTPGWASNGECERISMDEVEKRGDVPLIPSLPVSGEDAEKIIRSIGGPIAEDDWQGSKDAPTYRVGPGPGILNLSYTVTIGMHGYLEPLIPIVALQHYLRAVAYLNVDSAVGGPGFHAGATPQLEELIKRATQKVKDPDNSSQSIYDSWTSSSSSPQASI
;
A
#
# COMPACT_ATOMS: atom_id res chain seq x y z
N MET A 1 -22.78 29.43 -12.82
CA MET A 1 -21.71 29.65 -11.83
C MET A 1 -22.03 28.79 -10.62
N ILE A 2 -21.44 27.59 -10.51
CA ILE A 2 -21.69 26.69 -9.38
C ILE A 2 -20.87 27.21 -8.20
N LYS A 3 -21.55 27.75 -7.18
CA LYS A 3 -20.92 28.06 -5.88
C LYS A 3 -20.91 26.77 -5.07
N ILE A 4 -19.77 26.09 -5.02
CA ILE A 4 -19.54 25.03 -4.03
C ILE A 4 -19.19 25.75 -2.72
N VAL A 5 -20.13 25.74 -1.77
CA VAL A 5 -19.90 26.24 -0.41
C VAL A 5 -19.45 25.04 0.42
N ILE A 6 -18.14 24.87 0.57
CA ILE A 6 -17.60 23.99 1.61
C ILE A 6 -17.64 24.82 2.89
N THR A 7 -18.67 24.60 3.71
CA THR A 7 -18.69 25.14 5.06
C THR A 7 -17.62 24.38 5.84
N LEU A 8 -16.51 25.06 6.15
CA LEU A 8 -15.55 24.58 7.14
C LEU A 8 -16.27 24.60 8.49
N LEU A 9 -17.02 23.53 8.79
CA LEU A 9 -17.32 23.17 10.17
C LEU A 9 -15.97 23.09 10.88
N ALA A 10 -15.87 23.57 12.12
CA ALA A 10 -14.60 23.67 12.84
C ALA A 10 -13.84 22.32 12.79
N ILE A 11 -12.83 22.26 11.93
CA ILE A 11 -11.88 21.16 11.86
C ILE A 11 -10.79 21.53 12.85
N ASP A 12 -10.63 20.73 13.90
CA ASP A 12 -9.59 20.94 14.89
C ASP A 12 -8.65 19.73 14.96
N ASN A 13 -7.39 20.00 15.31
CA ASN A 13 -6.34 18.98 15.33
C ASN A 13 -6.60 17.89 16.37
N VAL A 14 -7.35 18.17 17.44
CA VAL A 14 -7.65 17.19 18.49
C VAL A 14 -8.64 16.16 17.96
N SER A 15 -9.71 16.61 17.30
CA SER A 15 -10.67 15.71 16.66
C SER A 15 -10.03 14.85 15.57
N ILE A 16 -9.16 15.42 14.73
CA ILE A 16 -8.41 14.64 13.72
C ILE A 16 -7.52 13.59 14.39
N SER A 17 -6.74 13.98 15.40
CA SER A 17 -5.82 13.09 16.10
C SER A 17 -6.56 11.94 16.79
N ASN A 18 -7.68 12.23 17.46
CA ASN A 18 -8.48 11.22 18.15
C ASN A 18 -9.11 10.23 17.16
N ASN A 19 -9.64 10.71 16.03
CA ASN A 19 -10.20 9.85 14.99
C ASN A 19 -9.11 8.94 14.40
N LEU A 20 -7.92 9.48 14.14
CA LEU A 20 -6.79 8.70 13.65
C LEU A 20 -6.40 7.61 14.66
N GLU A 21 -6.24 7.95 15.93
CA GLU A 21 -5.89 7.00 17.00
C GLU A 21 -6.90 5.84 17.09
N ILE A 22 -8.20 6.14 17.04
CA ILE A 22 -9.26 5.13 17.08
C ILE A 22 -9.21 4.22 15.86
N LEU A 23 -9.10 4.81 14.66
CA LEU A 23 -9.10 4.06 13.41
C LEU A 23 -7.84 3.20 13.23
N THR A 24 -6.71 3.61 13.79
CA THR A 24 -5.42 2.89 13.67
C THR A 24 -5.11 1.98 14.86
N ARG A 25 -6.03 1.80 15.81
CA ARG A 25 -5.75 1.05 17.04
C ARG A 25 -5.51 -0.45 16.79
N ARG A 26 -6.13 -1.04 15.76
CA ARG A 26 -6.04 -2.47 15.44
C ARG A 26 -5.77 -2.67 13.94
N PRO A 27 -5.09 -3.75 13.53
CA PRO A 27 -5.00 -4.12 12.12
C PRO A 27 -6.39 -4.38 11.54
N HIS A 28 -6.82 -3.55 10.58
CA HIS A 28 -8.18 -3.60 10.02
C HIS A 28 -8.14 -3.91 8.51
N ILE A 29 -7.55 -5.05 8.15
CA ILE A 29 -7.49 -5.52 6.76
C ILE A 29 -8.89 -5.70 6.16
N ALA A 30 -9.06 -5.43 4.87
CA ALA A 30 -10.31 -5.64 4.13
C ALA A 30 -10.98 -6.98 4.50
N GLY A 31 -12.29 -6.98 4.71
CA GLY A 31 -13.08 -8.19 5.05
C GLY A 31 -12.93 -8.71 6.49
N SER A 32 -12.09 -8.10 7.32
CA SER A 32 -11.95 -8.48 8.74
C SER A 32 -13.02 -7.87 9.65
N GLU A 33 -13.18 -8.43 10.85
CA GLU A 33 -14.04 -7.86 11.90
C GLU A 33 -13.60 -6.44 12.30
N ALA A 34 -12.29 -6.22 12.51
CA ALA A 34 -11.75 -4.91 12.83
C ALA A 34 -12.02 -3.86 11.72
N ASN A 35 -12.04 -4.28 10.46
CA ASN A 35 -12.44 -3.41 9.34
C ASN A 35 -13.92 -3.03 9.40
N ASN A 36 -14.79 -3.95 9.82
CA ASN A 36 -16.20 -3.64 10.03
C ASN A 36 -16.42 -2.71 11.23
N GLU A 37 -15.65 -2.88 12.30
CA GLU A 37 -15.64 -1.97 13.45
C GLU A 37 -15.20 -0.55 13.04
N ALA A 38 -14.14 -0.43 12.24
CA ALA A 38 -13.68 0.85 11.69
C ALA A 38 -14.76 1.51 10.80
N ALA A 39 -15.42 0.75 9.93
CA ALA A 39 -16.52 1.25 9.10
C ALA A 39 -17.71 1.73 9.95
N ALA A 40 -18.08 0.97 10.99
CA ALA A 40 -19.14 1.36 11.93
C ALA A 40 -18.78 2.65 12.68
N TYR A 41 -17.52 2.81 13.08
CA TYR A 41 -17.04 4.05 13.69
C TYR A 41 -17.17 5.24 12.75
N VAL A 42 -16.74 5.13 11.48
CA VAL A 42 -16.89 6.19 10.47
C VAL A 42 -18.37 6.59 10.31
N VAL A 43 -19.27 5.61 10.18
CA VAL A 43 -20.72 5.86 10.10
C VAL A 43 -21.22 6.61 11.32
N SER A 44 -20.74 6.25 12.52
CA SER A 44 -21.12 6.92 13.76
C SER A 44 -20.68 8.40 13.77
N VAL A 45 -19.46 8.70 13.30
CA VAL A 45 -18.93 10.06 13.21
C VAL A 45 -19.73 10.87 12.20
N LEU A 46 -19.97 10.36 10.99
CA LEU A 46 -20.77 11.03 9.98
C LEU A 46 -22.20 11.30 10.45
N THR A 47 -22.82 10.32 11.11
CA THR A 47 -24.15 10.46 11.69
C THR A 47 -24.18 11.54 12.78
N SER A 48 -23.15 11.62 13.63
CA SER A 48 -23.02 12.67 14.66
C SER A 48 -22.91 14.08 14.06
N CYS A 49 -22.35 14.18 12.84
CA CYS A 49 -22.29 15.41 12.07
C CYS A 49 -23.58 15.71 11.28
N ASN A 50 -24.65 14.93 11.48
CA ASN A 50 -25.90 14.98 10.71
C ASN A 50 -25.70 14.75 9.20
N ILE A 51 -24.67 14.01 8.81
CA ILE A 51 -24.43 13.61 7.42
C ILE A 51 -25.19 12.30 7.18
N LEU A 52 -26.15 12.34 6.26
CA LEU A 52 -26.87 11.15 5.83
C LEU A 52 -25.89 10.19 5.15
N CYS A 53 -25.69 9.02 5.75
CA CYS A 53 -24.84 7.96 5.23
C CYS A 53 -25.59 6.61 5.27
N HIS A 54 -25.16 5.69 4.42
CA HIS A 54 -25.62 4.30 4.42
C HIS A 54 -24.41 3.41 4.13
N VAL A 55 -24.49 2.17 4.59
CA VAL A 55 -23.48 1.14 4.33
C VAL A 55 -24.00 0.25 3.21
N THR A 56 -23.15 0.01 2.21
CA THR A 56 -23.40 -0.97 1.15
C THR A 56 -22.34 -2.05 1.26
N SER A 57 -22.77 -3.30 1.13
CA SER A 57 -21.90 -4.47 1.20
C SER A 57 -21.79 -5.12 -0.18
N TYR A 58 -20.58 -5.53 -0.52
CA TYR A 58 -20.30 -6.34 -1.70
C TYR A 58 -19.62 -7.64 -1.26
N ASP A 59 -19.96 -8.74 -1.92
CA ASP A 59 -19.24 -9.99 -1.74
C ASP A 59 -18.09 -9.96 -2.75
N VAL A 60 -16.86 -9.74 -2.31
CA VAL A 60 -15.72 -9.61 -3.24
C VAL A 60 -14.70 -10.73 -3.03
N ALA A 61 -14.00 -11.08 -4.09
CA ALA A 61 -12.92 -12.07 -4.03
C ALA A 61 -11.66 -11.46 -3.37
N LEU A 62 -11.45 -11.77 -2.09
CA LEU A 62 -10.25 -11.38 -1.34
C LEU A 62 -9.31 -12.56 -1.14
N SER A 63 -8.01 -12.26 -1.15
CA SER A 63 -6.93 -13.21 -0.91
C SER A 63 -6.36 -13.03 0.50
N TYR A 64 -6.13 -14.12 1.22
CA TYR A 64 -5.43 -14.13 2.51
C TYR A 64 -4.38 -15.26 2.55
N PRO A 65 -3.23 -15.06 3.20
CA PRO A 65 -2.19 -16.08 3.26
C PRO A 65 -2.66 -17.25 4.14
N PHE A 66 -2.59 -18.47 3.60
CA PHE A 66 -2.84 -19.70 4.35
C PHE A 66 -1.54 -20.26 4.91
N SER A 67 -0.50 -20.34 4.07
CA SER A 67 0.83 -20.76 4.48
C SER A 67 1.90 -20.13 3.60
N ARG A 68 3.08 -19.93 4.19
CA ARG A 68 4.26 -19.43 3.49
C ARG A 68 5.52 -19.98 4.13
N SER A 69 6.49 -20.34 3.32
CA SER A 69 7.83 -20.66 3.77
C SER A 69 8.84 -20.22 2.72
N LEU A 70 9.99 -19.76 3.19
CA LEU A 70 11.12 -19.42 2.35
C LEU A 70 12.36 -20.05 2.98
N VAL A 71 13.09 -20.82 2.17
CA VAL A 71 14.33 -21.47 2.59
C VAL A 71 15.41 -21.21 1.55
N LEU A 72 16.55 -20.70 1.99
CA LEU A 72 17.74 -20.53 1.16
C LEU A 72 18.70 -21.70 1.38
N THR A 73 18.97 -22.45 0.31
CA THR A 73 20.02 -23.46 0.25
C THR A 73 21.23 -22.85 -0.46
N LYS A 74 22.40 -22.85 0.19
CA LYS A 74 23.66 -22.37 -0.40
C LYS A 74 24.37 -23.52 -1.13
N SER A 75 25.23 -23.21 -2.10
CA SER A 75 25.94 -24.24 -2.87
C SER A 75 26.98 -25.04 -2.08
N SER A 76 27.45 -24.55 -0.92
CA SER A 76 28.32 -25.37 -0.06
C SER A 76 27.46 -26.36 0.72
N SER A 77 27.64 -27.66 0.42
CA SER A 77 26.97 -28.79 1.11
C SER A 77 27.21 -28.81 2.63
N GLU A 78 28.15 -28.02 3.15
CA GLU A 78 28.49 -28.00 4.58
C GLU A 78 27.69 -26.95 5.38
N GLU A 79 27.07 -25.97 4.71
CA GLU A 79 26.28 -24.95 5.40
C GLU A 79 24.80 -25.37 5.49
N PRO A 80 24.17 -25.33 6.68
CA PRO A 80 22.76 -25.65 6.82
C PRO A 80 21.90 -24.62 6.06
N PRO A 81 20.74 -25.05 5.51
CA PRO A 81 19.79 -24.14 4.88
C PRO A 81 19.33 -23.04 5.86
N ILE A 82 19.12 -21.83 5.34
CA ILE A 82 18.58 -20.71 6.11
C ILE A 82 17.06 -20.71 5.94
N SER A 83 16.32 -20.98 7.01
CA SER A 83 14.87 -20.80 7.05
C SER A 83 14.56 -19.38 7.52
N PHE A 84 13.73 -18.66 6.77
CA PHE A 84 13.30 -17.31 7.13
C PHE A 84 12.04 -17.37 8.00
N ASN A 85 12.01 -16.58 9.08
CA ASN A 85 10.86 -16.50 9.98
C ASN A 85 9.69 -15.74 9.33
N LEU A 86 10.02 -14.77 8.46
CA LEU A 86 9.07 -13.93 7.73
C LEU A 86 8.15 -13.10 8.64
N SER A 87 8.50 -12.91 9.92
CA SER A 87 7.74 -12.10 10.88
C SER A 87 8.38 -10.72 11.05
N GLN A 88 7.53 -9.70 11.19
CA GLN A 88 7.97 -8.36 11.58
C GLN A 88 8.23 -8.33 13.08
N LYS A 89 9.30 -7.64 13.49
CA LYS A 89 9.66 -7.53 14.91
C LYS A 89 8.76 -6.49 15.60
N VAL A 90 8.29 -6.83 16.82
CA VAL A 90 7.64 -5.89 17.74
C VAL A 90 8.73 -5.17 18.55
N TYR A 91 8.64 -3.85 18.64
CA TYR A 91 9.67 -3.04 19.31
C TYR A 91 9.39 -2.91 20.82
N GLN A 92 10.46 -2.71 21.58
CA GLN A 92 10.32 -2.42 23.01
C GLN A 92 9.61 -1.07 23.20
N GLY A 93 8.55 -1.07 24.02
CA GLY A 93 7.78 0.14 24.29
C GLY A 93 6.75 0.49 23.21
N ASP A 94 6.52 -0.41 22.25
CA ASP A 94 5.43 -0.28 21.28
C ASP A 94 4.07 -0.26 22.02
N PRO A 95 3.31 0.85 21.98
CA PRO A 95 2.02 0.96 22.68
C PRO A 95 0.90 0.11 22.04
N TYR A 96 1.18 -0.55 20.91
CA TYR A 96 0.26 -1.45 20.20
C TYR A 96 0.76 -2.90 20.21
N ALA A 97 1.75 -3.23 21.04
CA ALA A 97 2.27 -4.59 21.17
C ALA A 97 1.19 -5.61 21.55
N ASP A 98 0.11 -5.18 22.22
CA ASP A 98 -1.02 -6.04 22.63
C ASP A 98 -1.85 -6.55 21.46
N VAL A 99 -1.80 -5.88 20.30
CA VAL A 99 -2.53 -6.27 19.07
C VAL A 99 -1.60 -6.69 17.94
N ALA A 100 -0.29 -6.80 18.20
CA ALA A 100 0.69 -7.17 17.18
C ALA A 100 0.45 -8.56 16.59
N ASP A 101 -0.06 -9.50 17.40
CA ASP A 101 -0.39 -10.86 16.96
C ASP A 101 -1.66 -10.92 16.07
N GLU A 102 -2.41 -9.81 15.95
CA GLU A 102 -3.55 -9.70 15.03
C GLU A 102 -3.13 -9.38 13.59
N VAL A 103 -1.87 -8.98 13.38
CA VAL A 103 -1.36 -8.65 12.05
C VAL A 103 -1.31 -9.90 11.18
N VAL A 104 -2.00 -9.85 10.04
CA VAL A 104 -1.96 -10.94 9.04
C VAL A 104 -0.53 -11.11 8.52
N PRO A 105 -0.02 -12.35 8.39
CA PRO A 105 1.32 -12.61 7.87
C PRO A 105 1.59 -11.88 6.55
N THR A 106 2.79 -11.32 6.36
CA THR A 106 3.10 -10.52 5.16
C THR A 106 2.98 -11.35 3.89
N PHE A 107 2.27 -10.79 2.91
CA PHE A 107 1.87 -11.49 1.70
C PHE A 107 1.54 -10.49 0.59
N HIS A 108 1.60 -10.92 -0.67
CA HIS A 108 1.09 -10.09 -1.76
C HIS A 108 -0.40 -10.36 -2.01
N ALA A 109 -1.20 -9.29 -2.01
CA ALA A 109 -2.66 -9.21 -2.18
C ALA A 109 -3.08 -8.32 -3.36
N TYR A 110 -3.29 -6.99 -3.09
CA TYR A 110 -3.71 -5.73 -3.85
C TYR A 110 -2.77 -4.44 -3.61
N ALA A 111 -2.07 -3.76 -4.60
CA ALA A 111 -0.72 -3.05 -4.75
C ALA A 111 0.05 -3.18 -6.11
N LYS A 112 1.20 -2.48 -6.18
CA LYS A 112 1.80 -1.86 -7.37
C LYS A 112 2.89 -2.69 -8.07
N SER A 113 3.23 -3.86 -7.52
CA SER A 113 4.24 -4.77 -8.09
C SER A 113 3.67 -5.73 -9.14
N GLY A 114 2.40 -5.57 -9.53
CA GLY A 114 1.78 -6.37 -10.59
C GLY A 114 2.61 -6.40 -11.86
N ASP A 115 3.13 -5.24 -12.29
CA ASP A 115 4.04 -5.16 -13.44
C ASP A 115 5.34 -5.93 -13.22
N ILE A 116 5.93 -5.89 -12.02
CA ILE A 116 7.17 -6.62 -11.71
C ILE A 116 6.94 -8.13 -11.82
N VAL A 117 5.86 -8.63 -11.22
CA VAL A 117 5.55 -10.06 -11.22
C VAL A 117 5.13 -10.53 -12.60
N LYS A 118 4.36 -9.72 -13.32
CA LYS A 118 3.99 -9.99 -14.71
C LYS A 118 5.22 -10.03 -15.62
N ASN A 119 6.10 -9.03 -15.54
CA ASN A 119 7.32 -8.99 -16.35
C ASN A 119 8.23 -10.19 -16.04
N ALA A 120 8.39 -10.54 -14.76
CA ALA A 120 9.16 -11.72 -14.37
C ALA A 120 8.57 -13.01 -14.96
N TYR A 121 7.24 -13.15 -14.93
CA TYR A 121 6.54 -14.28 -15.56
C TYR A 121 6.77 -14.33 -17.07
N ASP A 122 6.62 -13.20 -17.76
CA ASP A 122 6.81 -13.10 -19.21
C ASP A 122 8.26 -13.45 -19.62
N GLU A 123 9.24 -13.20 -18.74
CA GLU A 123 10.66 -13.60 -18.89
C GLU A 123 10.96 -15.04 -18.41
N GLY A 124 9.95 -15.80 -18.02
CA GLY A 124 10.07 -17.22 -17.67
C GLY A 124 10.48 -17.50 -16.22
N ALA A 125 10.39 -16.52 -15.31
CA ALA A 125 10.54 -16.77 -13.88
C ALA A 125 9.41 -17.67 -13.37
N ILE A 126 9.71 -18.49 -12.36
CA ILE A 126 8.74 -19.39 -11.71
C ILE A 126 8.26 -18.89 -10.35
N GLY A 127 8.78 -17.74 -9.91
CA GLY A 127 8.43 -17.09 -8.65
C GLY A 127 9.25 -15.82 -8.44
N VAL A 128 8.74 -14.92 -7.60
CA VAL A 128 9.36 -13.61 -7.33
C VAL A 128 9.45 -13.36 -5.83
N VAL A 129 10.60 -12.88 -5.38
CA VAL A 129 10.75 -12.32 -4.03
C VAL A 129 10.97 -10.82 -4.18
N ILE A 130 10.17 -10.02 -3.49
CA ILE A 130 10.23 -8.55 -3.55
C ILE A 130 10.63 -8.04 -2.17
N TYR A 131 11.48 -7.02 -2.12
CA TYR A 131 11.87 -6.37 -0.87
C TYR A 131 11.98 -4.86 -1.07
N SER A 132 11.89 -4.14 0.04
CA SER A 132 12.14 -2.70 0.07
C SER A 132 13.61 -2.44 0.42
N ASP A 133 14.37 -1.91 -0.54
CA ASP A 133 15.80 -1.64 -0.35
C ASP A 133 16.04 -0.53 0.69
N LYS A 134 17.07 -0.68 1.51
CA LYS A 134 17.48 0.35 2.48
C LYS A 134 17.87 1.65 1.76
N LYS A 135 18.44 1.57 0.56
CA LYS A 135 18.79 2.76 -0.23
C LYS A 135 17.58 3.65 -0.48
N ASP A 136 16.44 3.04 -0.78
CA ASP A 136 15.22 3.75 -1.18
C ASP A 136 14.30 4.04 0.01
N TYR A 137 14.23 3.13 0.99
CA TYR A 137 13.26 3.17 2.10
C TYR A 137 13.88 3.37 3.50
N GLY A 138 15.20 3.24 3.62
CA GLY A 138 15.95 3.33 4.88
C GLY A 138 16.60 4.68 5.14
N GLY A 139 16.25 5.73 4.39
CA GLY A 139 16.81 7.08 4.55
C GLY A 139 18.07 7.37 3.74
N GLY A 140 18.29 6.60 2.68
CA GLY A 140 19.44 6.76 1.78
C GLY A 140 20.74 6.22 2.37
N ASP A 141 21.88 6.71 1.86
CA ASP A 141 23.23 6.32 2.30
C ASP A 141 23.69 7.02 3.59
N GLY A 142 22.76 7.72 4.28
CA GLY A 142 23.04 8.43 5.52
C GLY A 142 23.13 7.53 6.75
N GLU A 143 23.44 8.13 7.89
CA GLU A 143 23.33 7.50 9.23
C GLU A 143 21.89 7.56 9.77
N ALA A 144 20.91 7.62 8.86
CA ALA A 144 19.51 7.72 9.23
C ALA A 144 19.12 6.48 10.05
N LYS A 145 18.46 6.72 11.17
CA LYS A 145 17.86 5.64 11.95
C LYS A 145 16.56 5.19 11.31
N TRP A 146 15.96 4.14 11.83
CA TRP A 146 14.64 3.66 11.42
C TRP A 146 13.65 3.75 12.56
N PHE A 147 12.39 3.48 12.26
CA PHE A 147 11.33 3.42 13.27
C PHE A 147 11.73 2.46 14.40
N PRO A 148 11.62 2.85 15.69
CA PRO A 148 10.83 3.98 16.19
C PRO A 148 11.57 5.32 16.33
N ASP A 149 12.88 5.37 16.08
CA ASP A 149 13.68 6.58 16.31
C ASP A 149 13.48 7.64 15.20
N GLU A 150 13.31 7.19 13.95
CA GLU A 150 13.10 8.04 12.78
C GLU A 150 12.03 7.43 11.86
N LYS A 151 11.62 8.18 10.83
CA LYS A 151 10.51 7.81 9.92
C LYS A 151 10.81 6.67 8.94
N TRP A 152 12.04 6.18 8.88
CA TRP A 152 12.49 5.26 7.84
C TRP A 152 12.14 3.81 8.14
N LEU A 153 12.01 3.01 7.07
CA LEU A 153 11.59 1.62 7.16
C LEU A 153 12.62 0.79 7.97
N PRO A 154 12.20 0.06 9.01
CA PRO A 154 13.10 -0.76 9.79
C PRO A 154 13.54 -2.01 9.03
N PRO A 155 14.68 -2.64 9.39
CA PRO A 155 15.22 -3.80 8.68
C PRO A 155 14.26 -4.99 8.58
N SER A 156 13.38 -5.17 9.58
CA SER A 156 12.34 -6.21 9.59
C SER A 156 10.99 -5.78 8.98
N GLY A 157 10.88 -4.52 8.56
CA GLY A 157 9.69 -3.99 7.91
C GLY A 157 9.50 -4.57 6.51
N VAL A 158 8.24 -4.81 6.13
CA VAL A 158 7.88 -5.44 4.86
C VAL A 158 6.76 -4.63 4.22
N GLN A 159 6.95 -4.19 2.99
CA GLN A 159 5.87 -3.61 2.20
C GLN A 159 4.95 -4.72 1.68
N VAL A 160 3.64 -4.60 1.91
CA VAL A 160 2.62 -5.57 1.46
C VAL A 160 1.74 -4.98 0.35
N GLY A 161 1.08 -5.88 -0.40
CA GLY A 161 0.02 -5.56 -1.35
C GLY A 161 0.07 -6.33 -2.69
N SER A 162 -0.58 -5.89 -3.77
CA SER A 162 -0.98 -6.61 -5.02
C SER A 162 0.13 -6.84 -5.91
N VAL A 163 -0.17 -7.90 -6.63
CA VAL A 163 0.26 -8.15 -7.96
C VAL A 163 -0.90 -8.27 -9.00
N TYR A 164 -2.18 -8.17 -8.64
CA TYR A 164 -3.34 -7.85 -9.51
C TYR A 164 -3.16 -6.51 -10.24
N GLY A 165 -3.24 -6.54 -11.57
CA GLY A 165 -3.00 -5.42 -12.47
C GLY A 165 -4.26 -4.71 -12.98
N ALA A 166 -5.42 -4.93 -12.36
CA ALA A 166 -6.68 -4.27 -12.74
C ALA A 166 -7.45 -3.74 -11.52
N ASP A 167 -8.57 -3.08 -11.78
CA ASP A 167 -9.45 -2.49 -10.77
C ASP A 167 -10.72 -3.33 -10.55
N GLY A 168 -11.23 -3.31 -9.31
CA GLY A 168 -12.45 -4.01 -8.92
C GLY A 168 -12.24 -5.48 -8.56
N ASP A 169 -13.35 -6.21 -8.37
CA ASP A 169 -13.32 -7.65 -8.10
C ASP A 169 -12.94 -8.42 -9.39
N PRO A 170 -11.87 -9.24 -9.36
CA PRO A 170 -11.44 -10.02 -10.52
C PRO A 170 -12.55 -10.89 -11.13
N THR A 171 -13.50 -11.35 -10.32
CA THR A 171 -14.58 -12.26 -10.72
C THR A 171 -15.82 -11.54 -11.29
N THR A 172 -15.88 -10.22 -11.24
CA THR A 172 -17.02 -9.41 -11.74
C THR A 172 -16.56 -8.20 -12.55
N PRO A 173 -15.85 -8.38 -13.69
CA PRO A 173 -15.30 -7.27 -14.46
C PRO A 173 -16.37 -6.33 -15.02
N GLY A 174 -16.44 -5.12 -14.47
CA GLY A 174 -17.30 -4.06 -15.00
C GLY A 174 -18.74 -4.09 -14.47
N TRP A 175 -19.05 -4.95 -13.49
CA TRP A 175 -20.32 -4.91 -12.76
C TRP A 175 -20.13 -5.10 -11.26
N ALA A 176 -21.15 -4.77 -10.48
CA ALA A 176 -21.10 -4.81 -9.03
C ALA A 176 -21.16 -6.25 -8.50
N SER A 177 -20.30 -6.56 -7.53
CA SER A 177 -20.20 -7.85 -6.84
C SER A 177 -21.28 -8.02 -5.77
N ASN A 178 -22.55 -7.87 -6.15
CA ASN A 178 -23.69 -8.10 -5.26
C ASN A 178 -24.02 -9.61 -5.17
N GLY A 179 -24.78 -10.03 -4.16
CA GLY A 179 -24.97 -11.46 -3.86
C GLY A 179 -25.52 -12.31 -5.02
N GLU A 180 -26.33 -11.75 -5.91
CA GLU A 180 -26.90 -12.47 -7.07
C GLU A 180 -26.14 -12.24 -8.38
N CYS A 181 -24.98 -11.57 -8.35
CA CYS A 181 -24.24 -11.26 -9.57
C CYS A 181 -23.68 -12.51 -10.25
N GLU A 182 -23.59 -12.45 -11.57
CA GLU A 182 -22.81 -13.41 -12.36
C GLU A 182 -21.33 -13.24 -12.04
N ARG A 183 -20.61 -14.36 -11.90
CA ARG A 183 -19.16 -14.37 -11.67
C ARG A 183 -18.48 -15.22 -12.72
N ILE A 184 -17.40 -14.69 -13.26
CA ILE A 184 -16.53 -15.48 -14.14
C ILE A 184 -15.74 -16.49 -13.31
N SER A 185 -15.39 -17.61 -13.95
CA SER A 185 -14.60 -18.67 -13.33
C SER A 185 -13.14 -18.23 -13.10
N MET A 186 -12.43 -18.88 -12.17
CA MET A 186 -11.01 -18.57 -11.95
C MET A 186 -10.16 -18.81 -13.20
N ASP A 187 -10.48 -19.83 -14.01
CA ASP A 187 -9.83 -20.06 -15.30
C ASP A 187 -10.00 -18.86 -16.27
N GLU A 188 -11.15 -18.20 -16.24
CA GLU A 188 -11.40 -16.99 -17.04
C GLU A 188 -10.67 -15.77 -16.44
N VAL A 189 -10.61 -15.67 -15.11
CA VAL A 189 -9.82 -14.64 -14.43
C VAL A 189 -8.34 -14.75 -14.83
N GLU A 190 -7.76 -15.94 -14.80
CA GLU A 190 -6.37 -16.19 -15.22
C GLU A 190 -6.14 -15.84 -16.69
N LYS A 191 -7.06 -16.22 -17.57
CA LYS A 191 -6.97 -15.92 -19.02
C LYS A 191 -7.01 -14.42 -19.35
N ARG A 192 -7.59 -13.60 -18.48
CA ARG A 192 -7.57 -12.14 -18.64
C ARG A 192 -6.18 -11.55 -18.44
N GLY A 193 -5.28 -12.26 -17.74
CA GLY A 193 -3.90 -11.83 -17.53
C GLY A 193 -3.73 -10.71 -16.50
N ASP A 194 -4.81 -10.37 -15.78
CA ASP A 194 -4.78 -9.32 -14.76
C ASP A 194 -4.27 -9.85 -13.40
N VAL A 195 -4.32 -11.17 -13.17
CA VAL A 195 -3.86 -11.83 -11.92
C VAL A 195 -2.46 -12.43 -12.10
N PRO A 196 -1.65 -12.52 -11.02
CA PRO A 196 -0.34 -13.16 -11.09
C PRO A 196 -0.45 -14.65 -11.46
N LEU A 197 0.44 -15.11 -12.35
CA LEU A 197 0.51 -16.53 -12.76
C LEU A 197 1.68 -17.28 -12.09
N ILE A 198 2.46 -16.60 -11.26
CA ILE A 198 3.56 -17.15 -10.47
C ILE A 198 3.49 -16.67 -9.02
N PRO A 199 3.95 -17.48 -8.05
CA PRO A 199 3.99 -17.07 -6.67
C PRO A 199 4.91 -15.85 -6.47
N SER A 200 4.48 -14.93 -5.61
CA SER A 200 5.30 -13.80 -5.20
C SER A 200 5.21 -13.58 -3.70
N LEU A 201 6.35 -13.27 -3.07
CA LEU A 201 6.45 -13.09 -1.62
C LEU A 201 7.21 -11.80 -1.29
N PRO A 202 6.61 -10.86 -0.53
CA PRO A 202 7.35 -9.74 0.02
C PRO A 202 8.17 -10.20 1.23
N VAL A 203 9.43 -9.78 1.28
CA VAL A 203 10.36 -10.06 2.39
C VAL A 203 10.96 -8.77 2.93
N SER A 204 11.51 -8.86 4.13
CA SER A 204 12.18 -7.73 4.78
C SER A 204 13.53 -7.43 4.11
N GLY A 205 14.01 -6.19 4.25
CA GLY A 205 15.36 -5.83 3.77
C GLY A 205 16.45 -6.68 4.44
N GLU A 206 16.30 -6.97 5.74
CA GLU A 206 17.20 -7.85 6.50
C GLU A 206 17.30 -9.26 5.90
N ASP A 207 16.17 -9.84 5.47
CA ASP A 207 16.14 -11.16 4.86
C ASP A 207 16.63 -11.14 3.42
N ALA A 208 16.27 -10.09 2.66
CA ALA A 208 16.75 -9.86 1.31
C ALA A 208 18.28 -9.78 1.25
N GLU A 209 18.94 -9.09 2.18
CA GLU A 209 20.40 -9.04 2.22
C GLU A 209 21.05 -10.43 2.37
N LYS A 210 20.45 -11.33 3.15
CA LYS A 210 20.94 -12.71 3.30
C LYS A 210 20.81 -13.49 1.98
N ILE A 211 19.74 -13.23 1.24
CA ILE A 211 19.50 -13.79 -0.10
C ILE A 211 20.51 -13.23 -1.11
N ILE A 212 20.68 -11.91 -1.16
CA ILE A 212 21.58 -11.23 -2.11
C ILE A 212 23.03 -11.69 -1.95
N ARG A 213 23.48 -11.94 -0.71
CA ARG A 213 24.82 -12.51 -0.45
C ARG A 213 25.06 -13.89 -1.10
N SER A 214 23.99 -14.60 -1.44
CA SER A 214 24.07 -15.89 -2.13
C SER A 214 23.99 -15.78 -3.65
N ILE A 215 23.80 -14.57 -4.19
CA ILE A 215 23.80 -14.29 -5.62
C ILE A 215 25.25 -14.02 -6.06
N GLY A 216 25.64 -14.69 -7.12
CA GLY A 216 26.95 -14.72 -7.76
C GLY A 216 26.84 -14.13 -9.17
N GLY A 217 27.75 -14.54 -10.06
CA GLY A 217 27.81 -13.98 -11.42
C GLY A 217 28.36 -12.54 -11.46
N PRO A 218 28.14 -11.80 -12.56
CA PRO A 218 28.65 -10.44 -12.74
C PRO A 218 28.12 -9.47 -11.67
N ILE A 219 28.94 -8.48 -11.33
CA ILE A 219 28.52 -7.34 -10.50
C ILE A 219 27.45 -6.57 -11.29
N ALA A 220 26.35 -6.21 -10.61
CA ALA A 220 25.32 -5.39 -11.21
C ALA A 220 25.83 -3.96 -11.46
N GLU A 221 25.24 -3.26 -12.43
CA GLU A 221 25.57 -1.86 -12.73
C GLU A 221 25.46 -0.95 -11.50
N ASP A 222 26.18 0.17 -11.50
CA ASP A 222 26.30 1.06 -10.33
C ASP A 222 24.95 1.61 -9.85
N ASP A 223 24.02 1.87 -10.78
CA ASP A 223 22.68 2.37 -10.48
C ASP A 223 21.75 1.28 -9.90
N TRP A 224 22.11 -0.01 -10.05
CA TRP A 224 21.37 -1.15 -9.49
C TRP A 224 21.87 -1.56 -8.10
N GLN A 225 22.99 -1.01 -7.63
CA GLN A 225 23.51 -1.30 -6.29
C GLN A 225 22.60 -0.73 -5.20
N GLY A 226 22.53 -1.43 -4.07
CA GLY A 226 21.83 -0.99 -2.86
C GLY A 226 22.59 0.09 -2.08
N SER A 227 22.23 0.25 -0.80
CA SER A 227 22.86 1.26 0.07
C SER A 227 24.36 0.99 0.29
N LYS A 228 25.13 2.01 0.72
CA LYS A 228 26.58 1.89 0.98
C LYS A 228 27.02 0.70 1.84
N ASP A 229 26.17 0.25 2.78
CA ASP A 229 26.46 -0.84 3.72
C ASP A 229 25.92 -2.21 3.24
N ALA A 230 25.21 -2.22 2.12
CA ALA A 230 24.64 -3.42 1.54
C ALA A 230 25.74 -4.35 1.00
N PRO A 231 25.48 -5.67 0.88
CA PRO A 231 26.37 -6.54 0.12
C PRO A 231 26.48 -6.05 -1.33
N THR A 232 27.55 -6.39 -2.04
CA THR A 232 27.66 -6.13 -3.48
C THR A 232 26.56 -6.87 -4.24
N TYR A 233 25.77 -6.14 -5.01
CA TYR A 233 24.69 -6.74 -5.80
C TYR A 233 25.27 -7.34 -7.07
N ARG A 234 24.77 -8.52 -7.40
CA ARG A 234 25.15 -9.30 -8.58
C ARG A 234 23.89 -9.76 -9.29
N VAL A 235 24.00 -10.00 -10.59
CA VAL A 235 22.86 -10.36 -11.44
C VAL A 235 22.59 -11.86 -11.51
N GLY A 236 23.41 -12.68 -10.84
CA GLY A 236 23.29 -14.12 -10.86
C GLY A 236 23.88 -14.76 -12.12
N PRO A 237 23.57 -16.05 -12.38
CA PRO A 237 22.75 -16.94 -11.55
C PRO A 237 23.52 -17.56 -10.36
N GLY A 238 22.77 -18.08 -9.36
CA GLY A 238 23.28 -18.89 -8.24
C GLY A 238 24.36 -18.18 -7.41
N PRO A 239 25.11 -18.86 -6.52
CA PRO A 239 24.96 -20.24 -6.08
C PRO A 239 23.74 -20.54 -5.19
N GLY A 240 23.04 -19.54 -4.67
CA GLY A 240 21.88 -19.73 -3.81
C GLY A 240 20.66 -20.30 -4.55
N ILE A 241 19.95 -21.23 -3.91
CA ILE A 241 18.66 -21.76 -4.35
C ILE A 241 17.61 -21.37 -3.31
N LEU A 242 16.57 -20.66 -3.75
CA LEU A 242 15.42 -20.35 -2.92
C LEU A 242 14.31 -21.37 -3.16
N ASN A 243 13.84 -21.96 -2.07
CA ASN A 243 12.64 -22.78 -2.02
C ASN A 243 11.52 -21.94 -1.41
N LEU A 244 10.58 -21.51 -2.25
CA LEU A 244 9.38 -20.78 -1.86
C LEU A 244 8.19 -21.74 -1.89
N SER A 245 7.51 -21.88 -0.75
CA SER A 245 6.17 -22.47 -0.69
C SER A 245 5.20 -21.40 -0.27
N TYR A 246 4.11 -21.25 -1.01
CA TYR A 246 3.14 -20.19 -0.77
C TYR A 246 1.74 -20.65 -1.15
N THR A 247 0.84 -20.60 -0.18
CA THR A 247 -0.57 -20.97 -0.35
C THR A 247 -1.43 -19.81 0.13
N VAL A 248 -2.38 -19.42 -0.71
CA VAL A 248 -3.33 -18.34 -0.44
C VAL A 248 -4.73 -18.94 -0.47
N THR A 249 -5.58 -18.50 0.46
CA THR A 249 -7.01 -18.75 0.41
C THR A 249 -7.68 -17.59 -0.30
N ILE A 250 -8.44 -17.89 -1.36
CA ILE A 250 -9.37 -16.95 -1.98
C ILE A 250 -10.74 -17.25 -1.40
N GLY A 251 -11.35 -16.25 -0.76
CA GLY A 251 -12.69 -16.39 -0.19
C GLY A 251 -13.57 -15.21 -0.55
N MET A 252 -14.86 -15.50 -0.73
CA MET A 252 -15.90 -14.47 -0.81
C MET A 252 -16.09 -13.86 0.56
N HIS A 253 -15.68 -12.61 0.73
CA HIS A 253 -15.84 -11.89 1.99
C HIS A 253 -16.75 -10.68 1.76
N GLY A 254 -17.63 -10.43 2.74
CA GLY A 254 -18.37 -9.19 2.80
C GLY A 254 -17.39 -8.05 2.99
N TYR A 255 -17.13 -7.31 1.92
CA TYR A 255 -16.39 -6.07 1.95
C TYR A 255 -17.41 -4.94 2.15
N LEU A 256 -17.35 -4.34 3.33
CA LEU A 256 -17.83 -2.99 3.50
C LEU A 256 -16.80 -2.10 2.80
N GLU A 257 -17.21 -1.12 2.02
CA GLU A 257 -16.28 -0.12 1.48
C GLU A 257 -15.97 0.93 2.58
N PRO A 258 -14.86 0.85 3.35
CA PRO A 258 -14.40 2.00 4.10
C PRO A 258 -13.77 2.97 3.10
N LEU A 259 -14.55 3.95 2.63
CA LEU A 259 -14.02 5.19 2.04
C LEU A 259 -12.89 5.04 1.00
N ILE A 260 -12.90 4.00 0.17
CA ILE A 260 -12.38 4.13 -1.20
C ILE A 260 -13.62 4.38 -2.03
N PRO A 261 -13.88 5.62 -2.47
CA PRO A 261 -15.05 5.89 -3.26
C PRO A 261 -14.77 5.45 -4.71
N ILE A 262 -14.85 4.15 -4.94
CA ILE A 262 -15.49 3.71 -6.18
C ILE A 262 -16.95 4.07 -5.96
N VAL A 263 -17.29 5.33 -6.26
CA VAL A 263 -18.67 5.71 -6.49
C VAL A 263 -19.17 4.75 -7.55
N ALA A 264 -19.92 3.74 -7.13
CA ALA A 264 -20.57 2.80 -8.00
C ALA A 264 -21.17 3.60 -9.16
N LEU A 265 -20.88 3.15 -10.38
CA LEU A 265 -21.13 3.83 -11.65
C LEU A 265 -22.57 4.42 -11.83
N GLN A 266 -23.50 4.10 -10.94
CA GLN A 266 -24.85 4.65 -10.88
C GLN A 266 -24.94 6.17 -10.61
N HIS A 267 -23.94 6.82 -10.02
CA HIS A 267 -24.05 8.26 -9.65
C HIS A 267 -23.41 9.26 -10.63
N TYR A 268 -22.74 8.80 -11.69
CA TYR A 268 -22.08 9.69 -12.67
C TYR A 268 -23.03 10.72 -13.30
N LEU A 269 -24.33 10.44 -13.40
CA LEU A 269 -25.30 11.36 -13.99
C LEU A 269 -25.60 12.61 -13.13
N ARG A 270 -25.16 12.65 -11.87
CA ARG A 270 -25.39 13.79 -10.95
C ARG A 270 -24.12 14.35 -10.31
N ALA A 271 -22.99 13.67 -10.41
CA ALA A 271 -21.73 14.12 -9.85
C ALA A 271 -21.14 15.27 -10.70
N VAL A 272 -20.72 16.35 -10.03
CA VAL A 272 -20.05 17.50 -10.68
C VAL A 272 -18.53 17.35 -10.65
N ALA A 273 -17.99 16.81 -9.56
CA ALA A 273 -16.59 16.53 -9.36
C ALA A 273 -16.42 15.39 -8.34
N TYR A 274 -15.29 14.70 -8.43
CA TYR A 274 -14.84 13.69 -7.47
C TYR A 274 -13.59 14.22 -6.76
N LEU A 275 -13.59 14.21 -5.42
CA LEU A 275 -12.48 14.66 -4.59
C LEU A 275 -12.00 13.46 -3.76
N ASN A 276 -10.73 13.10 -3.91
CA ASN A 276 -10.13 11.97 -3.22
C ASN A 276 -9.09 12.47 -2.19
N VAL A 277 -9.17 11.95 -0.97
CA VAL A 277 -8.13 12.11 0.06
C VAL A 277 -7.87 10.72 0.62
N ASP A 278 -6.77 10.12 0.19
CA ASP A 278 -6.34 8.78 0.64
C ASP A 278 -5.39 8.94 1.82
N SER A 279 -4.16 9.39 1.56
CA SER A 279 -3.21 9.84 2.58
C SER A 279 -3.21 11.37 2.68
N ALA A 280 -3.81 11.91 3.75
CA ALA A 280 -3.89 13.36 3.95
C ALA A 280 -2.53 14.01 4.30
N VAL A 281 -1.62 13.26 4.91
CA VAL A 281 -0.29 13.74 5.33
C VAL A 281 0.75 12.65 5.02
N GLY A 282 1.72 12.96 4.16
CA GLY A 282 2.82 12.04 3.79
C GLY A 282 4.22 12.65 3.86
N GLY A 283 4.32 13.95 4.16
CA GLY A 283 5.58 14.69 4.17
C GLY A 283 5.34 16.19 4.11
N PRO A 284 6.41 16.99 4.04
CA PRO A 284 6.31 18.44 3.91
C PRO A 284 5.77 18.84 2.53
N GLY A 285 5.05 19.97 2.49
CA GLY A 285 4.54 20.56 1.25
C GLY A 285 3.20 20.02 0.77
N PHE A 286 2.51 20.82 -0.04
CA PHE A 286 1.21 20.50 -0.59
C PHE A 286 1.32 19.83 -1.97
N HIS A 287 0.58 18.75 -2.17
CA HIS A 287 0.53 17.99 -3.42
C HIS A 287 -0.93 17.74 -3.81
N ALA A 288 -1.25 17.95 -5.09
CA ALA A 288 -2.58 17.65 -5.62
C ALA A 288 -2.47 17.23 -7.11
N GLY A 289 -3.19 16.18 -7.48
CA GLY A 289 -3.43 15.78 -8.86
C GLY A 289 -4.90 15.99 -9.20
N ALA A 290 -5.19 16.63 -10.34
CA ALA A 290 -6.56 16.87 -10.78
C ALA A 290 -6.64 17.10 -12.28
N THR A 291 -7.86 16.96 -12.83
CA THR A 291 -8.13 17.37 -14.21
C THR A 291 -7.98 18.89 -14.38
N PRO A 292 -7.61 19.40 -15.56
CA PRO A 292 -7.41 20.85 -15.78
C PRO A 292 -8.62 21.72 -15.38
N GLN A 293 -9.83 21.17 -15.44
CA GLN A 293 -11.07 21.85 -15.07
C GLN A 293 -11.11 22.25 -13.58
N LEU A 294 -10.35 21.57 -12.72
CA LEU A 294 -10.28 21.86 -11.28
C LEU A 294 -9.06 22.72 -10.90
N GLU A 295 -8.16 23.02 -11.83
CA GLU A 295 -6.90 23.73 -11.56
C GLU A 295 -7.13 25.08 -10.88
N GLU A 296 -7.98 25.93 -11.46
CA GLU A 296 -8.29 27.26 -10.92
C GLU A 296 -9.02 27.18 -9.56
N LEU A 297 -9.82 26.13 -9.35
CA LEU A 297 -10.48 25.90 -8.07
C LEU A 297 -9.46 25.58 -6.98
N ILE A 298 -8.49 24.71 -7.28
CA ILE A 298 -7.42 24.33 -6.34
C ILE A 298 -6.59 25.56 -5.99
N LYS A 299 -6.15 26.36 -6.99
CA LYS A 299 -5.38 27.59 -6.75
C LYS A 299 -6.12 28.55 -5.83
N ARG A 300 -7.40 28.80 -6.08
CA ARG A 300 -8.22 29.69 -5.24
C ARG A 300 -8.47 29.14 -3.85
N ALA A 301 -8.56 27.82 -3.69
CA ALA A 301 -8.72 27.18 -2.40
C ALA A 301 -7.43 27.33 -1.57
N THR A 302 -6.27 27.02 -2.15
CA THR A 302 -4.97 27.08 -1.45
C THR A 302 -4.54 28.50 -1.10
N GLN A 303 -5.00 29.52 -1.83
CA GLN A 303 -4.81 30.94 -1.46
C GLN A 303 -5.56 31.34 -0.18
N LYS A 304 -6.61 30.61 0.20
CA LYS A 304 -7.44 30.91 1.38
C LYS A 304 -7.02 30.15 2.63
N VAL A 305 -6.17 29.13 2.48
CA VAL A 305 -5.71 28.31 3.59
C VAL A 305 -4.31 28.77 3.98
N LYS A 306 -4.10 28.98 5.28
CA LYS A 306 -2.80 29.34 5.83
C LYS A 306 -1.88 28.13 5.80
N ASP A 307 -0.61 28.38 5.49
CA ASP A 307 0.40 27.35 5.57
C ASP A 307 0.63 26.96 7.05
N PRO A 308 0.57 25.67 7.41
CA PRO A 308 0.76 25.20 8.79
C PRO A 308 2.20 25.39 9.30
N ASP A 309 3.19 25.39 8.42
CA ASP A 309 4.61 25.60 8.74
C ASP A 309 4.96 27.10 8.76
N ASN A 310 4.24 27.92 7.99
CA ASN A 310 4.42 29.38 7.96
C ASN A 310 3.11 30.16 7.81
N SER A 311 2.44 30.43 8.93
CA SER A 311 1.17 31.16 8.99
C SER A 311 1.17 32.58 8.37
N SER A 312 2.34 33.16 8.09
CA SER A 312 2.43 34.46 7.40
C SER A 312 2.02 34.36 5.92
N GLN A 313 2.05 33.16 5.34
CA GLN A 313 1.76 32.89 3.93
C GLN A 313 0.57 31.94 3.76
N SER A 314 0.03 31.87 2.55
CA SER A 314 -0.95 30.85 2.16
C SER A 314 -0.27 29.57 1.68
N ILE A 315 -0.98 28.45 1.66
CA ILE A 315 -0.49 27.21 1.02
C ILE A 315 -0.08 27.47 -0.43
N TYR A 316 -0.82 28.32 -1.15
CA TYR A 316 -0.49 28.68 -2.53
C TYR A 316 0.87 29.38 -2.65
N ASP A 317 1.19 30.30 -1.73
CA ASP A 317 2.45 31.04 -1.77
C ASP A 317 3.64 30.11 -1.53
N SER A 318 3.55 29.20 -0.56
CA SER A 318 4.57 28.19 -0.30
C SER A 318 4.71 27.20 -1.44
N TRP A 319 3.58 26.73 -1.98
CA TRP A 319 3.54 25.77 -3.07
C TRP A 319 4.23 26.31 -4.33
N THR A 320 3.95 27.56 -4.70
CA THR A 320 4.52 28.18 -5.90
C THR A 320 5.93 28.73 -5.73
N SER A 321 6.38 28.98 -4.50
CA SER A 321 7.75 29.45 -4.21
C SER A 321 8.76 28.32 -4.04
N SER A 322 8.31 27.10 -3.73
CA SER A 322 9.18 25.93 -3.70
C SER A 322 9.70 25.60 -5.10
N SER A 323 11.03 25.60 -5.26
CA SER A 323 11.74 25.22 -6.50
C SER A 323 11.55 23.74 -6.87
N SER A 324 10.92 22.97 -5.99
CA SER A 324 10.29 21.67 -6.25
C SER A 324 8.86 21.88 -6.72
N SER A 325 8.65 22.61 -7.82
CA SER A 325 7.36 22.54 -8.50
C SER A 325 7.14 21.08 -8.87
N PRO A 326 6.07 20.41 -8.43
CA PRO A 326 5.47 19.45 -9.34
C PRO A 326 5.15 20.31 -10.56
N GLN A 327 5.77 20.01 -11.71
CA GLN A 327 5.01 20.23 -12.93
C GLN A 327 3.62 19.68 -12.61
N ALA A 328 2.58 20.49 -12.76
CA ALA A 328 1.28 19.90 -12.96
C ALA A 328 1.52 18.89 -14.08
N SER A 329 1.55 17.60 -13.74
CA SER A 329 1.58 16.55 -14.73
C SER A 329 0.20 16.62 -15.34
N ILE A 330 0.09 17.45 -16.38
CA ILE A 330 -1.07 17.57 -17.26
C ILE A 330 -1.20 16.25 -18.01
#